data_AF-A0A1G4UIR0-F1
#
_entry.id   AF-A0A1G4UIR0-F1
#
_cell.length_a   1.000
_cell.length_b   1.000
_cell.length_c   1.000
_cell.angle_alpha   90.00
_cell.angle_beta   90.00
_cell.angle_gamma   90.00
#
_symmetry.space_group_name_H-M   'P 1'
#
loop_
_entity.id
_entity.type
_entity.pdbx_description
1 polymer ?
#
loop_
_entity_poly.entity_id
_entity_poly.type
_entity_poly.pdbx_seq_one_letter_code
_entity_poly.pdbx_strand_id
1 'polypeptide(L)'
;MKLARFVLFLVGLVAGGPLLAPTARAQALDRAGLIGNLCGNASAMGEAAAVLTGLAMSGDAADRAFAVPLARAVIDRKLACDEAGAVLTESGLDAVTRAPRPAAGEARTPVLSLKNRATYELADAALALRAAPEPAQRAAALKTLERRPALIPEGLLDAAAASETDAGLKADIETLAQTAALNAADPAARIRALARIADTPSRRALTKVSALTTDPAYAASPDFRAAVDDATLRIERGIAIGDVLATLYNGLSFASILFMAAIGLAIIFGLMGVINLAQGELIMIGAYVTWLVQQGLRVAAPSLLDWYLVLAIPVAFFVTAAIGIALEASLLRHLYKRPLMSLLATWAVSLFLMNLVRVVFGTQNLQFETPFYVTGGVPVIGDFIFTWNRMFAIAFAIVTLALTWGLVRRTPFGLNIRAVTQNRDMAACIGIPTRRVDMMAFGLGSGLAGLAGLALSPIYSVNPQMGQNFIIDAFMVVVLGGVGTIAGTVVAALGIGQINVLIEPLWGAVAAKVIVLLMIIAFLQWRPEGLFAVKGRRK
;
A
#
# COMPACT_ATOMS: atom_id res chain seq x y z
N MET A 1 -10.00 42.53 45.81
CA MET A 1 -8.54 42.43 46.10
C MET A 1 -8.14 41.03 46.65
N LYS A 2 -8.54 39.93 46.00
CA LYS A 2 -8.18 38.56 46.41
C LYS A 2 -7.68 37.68 45.26
N LEU A 3 -7.29 38.27 44.13
CA LEU A 3 -6.70 37.54 42.98
C LEU A 3 -5.19 37.79 42.79
N ALA A 4 -4.62 38.84 43.39
CA ALA A 4 -3.20 39.18 43.24
C ALA A 4 -2.26 38.45 44.23
N ARG A 5 -2.80 37.78 45.26
CA ARG A 5 -1.99 37.04 46.25
C ARG A 5 -1.83 35.55 45.93
N PHE A 6 -2.61 35.00 45.00
CA PHE A 6 -2.53 33.59 44.64
C PHE A 6 -1.45 33.31 43.58
N VAL A 7 -1.10 34.33 42.77
CA VAL A 7 -0.06 34.22 41.73
C VAL A 7 1.36 34.29 42.32
N LEU A 8 1.55 34.92 43.48
CA LEU A 8 2.88 35.01 44.12
C LEU A 8 3.29 33.76 44.91
N PHE A 9 2.37 32.84 45.22
CA PHE A 9 2.72 31.60 45.94
C PHE A 9 3.18 30.47 44.99
N LEU A 10 2.94 30.61 43.69
CA LEU A 10 3.29 29.61 42.67
C LEU A 10 4.65 29.85 42.00
N VAL A 11 5.33 30.96 42.30
CA VAL A 11 6.69 31.28 41.80
C VAL A 11 7.78 30.95 42.85
N GLY A 12 7.41 30.70 44.11
CA GLY A 12 8.35 30.40 45.19
C GLY A 12 8.74 28.92 45.33
N LEU A 13 8.14 28.00 44.58
CA LEU A 13 8.32 26.55 44.73
C LEU A 13 9.14 25.90 43.60
N VAL A 14 10.10 26.65 43.05
CA VAL A 14 11.08 26.18 42.06
C VAL A 14 12.53 26.27 42.59
N ALA A 15 12.75 26.80 43.80
CA ALA A 15 14.05 26.86 44.45
C ALA A 15 14.16 25.83 45.58
N GLY A 16 14.19 24.55 45.20
CA GLY A 16 14.31 23.43 46.14
C GLY A 16 14.71 22.17 45.39
N GLY A 17 15.89 22.18 44.78
CA GLY A 17 16.44 21.03 44.08
C GLY A 17 16.57 19.84 45.05
N PRO A 18 16.10 18.64 44.69
CA PRO A 18 16.48 17.45 45.41
C PRO A 18 17.98 17.26 45.22
N LEU A 19 18.68 17.02 46.33
CA LEU A 19 20.06 16.56 46.38
C LEU A 19 20.25 15.47 45.32
N LEU A 20 21.01 15.83 44.28
CA LEU A 20 21.53 14.91 43.29
C LEU A 20 22.32 13.84 44.04
N ALA A 21 21.73 12.64 44.12
CA ALA A 21 22.52 11.43 44.27
C ALA A 21 23.57 11.43 43.15
N PRO A 22 24.84 11.12 43.43
CA PRO A 22 25.89 11.17 42.43
C PRO A 22 25.54 10.19 41.31
N THR A 23 25.26 10.75 40.13
CA THR A 23 25.24 9.98 38.89
C THR A 23 26.60 9.32 38.76
N ALA A 24 26.61 7.99 38.60
CA ALA A 24 27.81 7.24 38.33
C ALA A 24 28.53 7.91 37.13
N ARG A 25 29.70 8.50 37.40
CA ARG A 25 30.58 9.07 36.38
C ARG A 25 30.80 7.99 35.32
N ALA A 26 30.47 8.28 34.06
CA ALA A 26 30.95 7.52 32.93
C ALA A 26 32.48 7.42 33.06
N GLN A 27 32.97 6.19 33.10
CA GLN A 27 34.39 5.91 33.24
C GLN A 27 35.11 6.49 32.02
N ALA A 28 36.03 7.44 32.23
CA ALA A 28 36.77 8.06 31.14
C ALA A 28 37.46 6.97 30.29
N LEU A 29 37.24 6.99 28.98
CA LEU A 29 37.75 5.97 28.07
C LEU A 29 39.28 5.93 28.12
N ASP A 30 39.84 4.76 28.49
CA ASP A 30 41.27 4.50 28.34
C ASP A 30 41.60 4.22 26.86
N ARG A 31 41.89 5.29 26.12
CA ARG A 31 42.23 5.24 24.69
C ARG A 31 43.54 4.50 24.44
N ALA A 32 44.49 4.57 25.36
CA ALA A 32 45.79 3.91 25.23
C ALA A 32 45.65 2.39 25.46
N GLY A 33 44.89 1.98 26.48
CA GLY A 33 44.57 0.57 26.72
C GLY A 33 43.78 -0.08 25.59
N LEU A 34 42.82 0.63 24.99
CA LEU A 34 42.07 0.14 23.83
C LEU A 34 42.99 -0.17 22.64
N ILE A 35 43.93 0.71 22.34
CA ILE A 35 44.86 0.56 21.22
C ILE A 35 45.91 -0.51 21.51
N GLY A 36 46.38 -0.63 22.74
CA GLY A 36 47.22 -1.76 23.18
C GLY A 36 46.53 -3.11 22.96
N ASN A 37 45.23 -3.20 23.27
CA ASN A 37 44.45 -4.42 23.06
C ASN A 37 44.19 -4.75 21.58
N LEU A 38 44.05 -3.73 20.72
CA LEU A 38 43.92 -3.90 19.26
C LEU A 38 45.18 -4.42 18.60
N CYS A 39 46.35 -4.07 19.15
CA CYS A 39 47.66 -4.52 18.70
C CYS A 39 48.16 -5.79 19.41
N GLY A 40 47.36 -6.34 20.32
CA GLY A 40 47.68 -7.53 21.10
C GLY A 40 47.39 -8.86 20.40
N ASN A 41 47.29 -9.92 21.20
CA ASN A 41 46.94 -11.26 20.72
C ASN A 41 45.43 -11.41 20.45
N ALA A 42 45.00 -12.57 19.94
CA ALA A 42 43.60 -12.81 19.58
C ALA A 42 42.60 -12.64 20.74
N SER A 43 43.01 -12.87 22.00
CA SER A 43 42.18 -12.62 23.20
C SER A 43 42.07 -11.13 23.50
N ALA A 44 43.17 -10.38 23.44
CA ALA A 44 43.20 -8.93 23.63
C ALA A 44 42.34 -8.21 22.57
N MET A 45 42.39 -8.68 21.31
CA MET A 45 41.49 -8.18 20.27
C MET A 45 40.01 -8.48 20.56
N GLY A 46 39.70 -9.57 21.27
CA GLY A 46 38.35 -9.88 21.71
C GLY A 46 37.85 -8.90 22.78
N GLU A 47 38.71 -8.55 23.73
CA GLU A 47 38.43 -7.52 24.75
C GLU A 47 38.26 -6.14 24.13
N ALA A 48 39.11 -5.77 23.17
CA ALA A 48 38.96 -4.52 22.42
C ALA A 48 37.62 -4.45 21.66
N ALA A 49 37.16 -5.55 21.05
CA ALA A 49 35.85 -5.61 20.41
C ALA A 49 34.70 -5.41 21.42
N ALA A 50 34.83 -5.97 22.62
CA ALA A 50 33.84 -5.77 23.69
C ALA A 50 33.79 -4.31 24.16
N VAL A 51 34.94 -3.65 24.31
CA VAL A 51 35.02 -2.22 24.65
C VAL A 51 34.40 -1.36 23.54
N LEU A 52 34.72 -1.62 22.26
CA LEU A 52 34.13 -0.91 21.12
C LEU A 52 32.60 -1.05 21.09
N THR A 53 32.11 -2.26 21.38
CA THR A 53 30.68 -2.55 21.45
C THR A 53 30.00 -1.85 22.64
N GLY A 54 30.66 -1.82 23.81
CA GLY A 54 30.20 -1.08 24.98
C GLY A 54 30.15 0.43 24.75
N LEU A 55 31.12 1.00 24.03
CA LEU A 55 31.12 2.41 23.64
C LEU A 55 29.95 2.76 22.73
N ALA A 56 29.54 1.84 21.86
CA ALA A 56 28.34 2.01 21.06
C ALA A 56 27.08 2.12 21.92
N MET A 57 27.01 1.45 23.08
CA MET A 57 25.86 1.48 23.98
C MET A 57 25.82 2.70 24.90
N SER A 58 26.88 2.93 25.66
CA SER A 58 26.90 3.89 26.78
C SER A 58 27.93 5.00 26.64
N GLY A 59 28.79 4.96 25.61
CA GLY A 59 29.83 5.96 25.40
C GLY A 59 29.27 7.33 25.03
N ASP A 60 30.00 8.40 25.36
CA ASP A 60 29.69 9.76 24.94
C ASP A 60 29.87 9.93 23.42
N ALA A 61 29.24 10.96 22.84
CA ALA A 61 29.32 11.22 21.40
C ALA A 61 30.77 11.39 20.89
N ALA A 62 31.64 11.99 21.70
CA ALA A 62 33.06 12.18 21.38
C ALA A 62 33.83 10.84 21.31
N ASP A 63 33.52 9.90 22.22
CA ASP A 63 34.18 8.60 22.27
C ASP A 63 33.66 7.65 21.18
N ARG A 64 32.37 7.76 20.80
CA ARG A 64 31.85 7.07 19.61
C ARG A 64 32.51 7.56 18.33
N ALA A 65 32.63 8.88 18.16
CA ALA A 65 33.33 9.48 17.02
C ALA A 65 34.83 9.12 16.98
N PHE A 66 35.43 8.78 18.12
CA PHE A 66 36.77 8.23 18.22
C PHE A 66 36.84 6.77 17.75
N ALA A 67 35.88 5.93 18.16
CA ALA A 67 35.87 4.49 17.92
C ALA A 67 35.48 4.06 16.49
N VAL A 68 34.60 4.80 15.78
CA VAL A 68 34.13 4.47 14.41
C VAL A 68 35.29 4.19 13.43
N PRO A 69 36.24 5.12 13.21
CA PRO A 69 37.32 4.88 12.23
C PRO A 69 38.24 3.73 12.65
N LEU A 70 38.36 3.45 13.94
CA LEU A 70 39.21 2.40 14.49
C LEU A 70 38.61 1.01 14.22
N ALA A 71 37.29 0.85 14.42
CA ALA A 71 36.58 -0.38 14.11
C ALA A 71 36.68 -0.72 12.61
N ARG A 72 36.44 0.27 11.74
CA ARG A 72 36.54 0.12 10.28
C ARG A 72 37.96 -0.17 9.80
N ALA A 73 38.97 0.50 10.35
CA ALA A 73 40.37 0.29 9.98
C ALA A 73 40.88 -1.12 10.30
N VAL A 74 40.39 -1.74 11.38
CA VAL A 74 40.74 -3.13 11.74
C VAL A 74 40.11 -4.13 10.76
N ILE A 75 38.88 -3.88 10.30
CA ILE A 75 38.19 -4.71 9.30
C ILE A 75 38.90 -4.61 7.93
N ASP A 76 39.24 -3.39 7.51
CA ASP A 76 39.86 -3.11 6.21
C ASP A 76 41.38 -3.39 6.16
N ARG A 77 41.97 -3.86 7.27
CA ARG A 77 43.42 -4.08 7.43
C ARG A 77 44.27 -2.81 7.23
N LYS A 78 43.70 -1.65 7.58
CA LYS A 78 44.31 -0.32 7.48
C LYS A 78 44.85 0.22 8.82
N LEU A 79 45.04 -0.68 9.79
CA LEU A 79 45.66 -0.37 11.07
C LEU A 79 47.06 -0.98 11.12
N ALA A 80 48.08 -0.16 11.39
CA ALA A 80 49.47 -0.57 11.55
C ALA A 80 49.90 -0.38 13.00
N CYS A 81 50.35 -1.44 13.67
CA CYS A 81 50.81 -1.40 15.06
C CYS A 81 52.34 -1.35 15.12
N ASP A 82 52.89 -0.45 15.93
CA ASP A 82 54.32 -0.32 16.21
C ASP A 82 54.58 -0.19 17.73
N GLU A 83 55.85 -0.09 18.16
CA GLU A 83 56.23 -0.02 19.57
C GLU A 83 55.68 1.22 20.31
N ALA A 84 55.22 2.24 19.58
CA ALA A 84 54.72 3.49 20.12
C ALA A 84 53.20 3.66 19.92
N GLY A 85 52.47 2.64 19.47
CA GLY A 85 51.01 2.63 19.37
C GLY A 85 50.48 2.09 18.03
N ALA A 86 49.45 2.73 17.48
CA ALA A 86 48.86 2.36 16.20
C ALA A 86 48.69 3.57 15.28
N VAL A 87 48.89 3.37 13.98
CA VAL A 87 48.75 4.39 12.93
C VAL A 87 47.71 3.92 11.92
N LEU A 88 46.81 4.84 11.53
CA LEU A 88 45.84 4.60 10.46
C LEU A 88 46.54 4.84 9.11
N THR A 89 46.79 3.77 8.34
CA THR A 89 47.60 3.85 7.10
C THR A 89 46.96 4.68 5.99
N GLU A 90 45.65 4.91 6.04
CA GLU A 90 44.91 5.72 5.06
C GLU A 90 45.03 7.24 5.29
N SER A 91 45.19 7.67 6.55
CA SER A 91 45.25 9.09 6.92
C SER A 91 46.62 9.54 7.42
N GLY A 92 47.53 8.60 7.72
CA GLY A 92 48.83 8.90 8.31
C GLY A 92 48.75 9.53 9.70
N LEU A 93 47.64 9.30 10.41
CA LEU A 93 47.38 9.84 11.73
C LEU A 93 47.59 8.76 12.80
N ASP A 94 48.11 9.19 13.95
CA ASP A 94 48.18 8.38 15.17
C ASP A 94 46.78 8.05 15.68
N ALA A 95 46.52 6.78 16.01
CA ALA A 95 45.23 6.29 16.44
C ALA A 95 44.78 6.85 17.81
N VAL A 96 45.70 7.26 18.69
CA VAL A 96 45.38 7.84 20.01
C VAL A 96 45.21 9.36 19.91
N THR A 97 46.17 10.04 19.28
CA THR A 97 46.29 11.51 19.32
C THR A 97 45.75 12.22 18.09
N ARG A 98 45.49 11.49 17.00
CA ARG A 98 45.10 12.02 15.68
C ARG A 98 46.09 13.05 15.11
N ALA A 99 47.32 13.09 15.62
CA ALA A 99 48.39 13.89 15.04
C ALA A 99 49.01 13.15 13.84
N PRO A 100 49.48 13.86 12.80
CA PRO A 100 50.17 13.24 11.68
C PRO A 100 51.46 12.58 12.17
N ARG A 101 51.56 11.26 11.96
CA ARG A 101 52.69 10.43 12.38
C ARG A 101 52.91 9.32 11.35
N PRO A 102 54.08 9.26 10.71
CA PRO A 102 54.42 8.12 9.85
C PRO A 102 54.58 6.85 10.69
N ALA A 103 54.15 5.70 10.16
CA ALA A 103 54.37 4.40 10.80
C ALA A 103 55.88 4.17 10.96
N ALA A 104 56.33 3.90 12.19
CA ALA A 104 57.75 3.73 12.49
C ALA A 104 58.10 2.24 12.62
N GLY A 105 59.18 1.79 11.96
CA GLY A 105 59.73 0.44 12.14
C GLY A 105 58.93 -0.70 11.47
N GLU A 106 59.12 -1.92 12.00
CA GLU A 106 58.51 -3.17 11.50
C GLU A 106 57.02 -3.25 11.89
N ALA A 107 56.20 -2.45 11.22
CA ALA A 107 54.77 -2.30 11.53
C ALA A 107 53.99 -3.59 11.27
N ARG A 108 53.33 -4.14 12.32
CA ARG A 108 52.51 -5.35 12.22
C ARG A 108 51.05 -5.00 12.00
N THR A 109 50.44 -5.56 10.95
CA THR A 109 49.00 -5.47 10.75
C THR A 109 48.28 -6.53 11.57
N PRO A 110 47.31 -6.18 12.43
CA PRO A 110 46.56 -7.16 13.20
C PRO A 110 45.70 -8.02 12.28
N VAL A 111 45.78 -9.35 12.44
CA VAL A 111 45.00 -10.30 11.66
C VAL A 111 43.78 -10.73 12.46
N LEU A 112 42.59 -10.36 11.99
CA LEU A 112 41.33 -10.81 12.57
C LEU A 112 41.14 -12.31 12.36
N SER A 113 40.95 -13.04 13.47
CA SER A 113 40.46 -14.42 13.41
C SER A 113 39.01 -14.45 12.88
N LEU A 114 38.57 -15.58 12.31
CA LEU A 114 37.18 -15.75 11.85
C LEU A 114 36.16 -15.48 12.98
N LYS A 115 36.49 -15.84 14.21
CA LYS A 115 35.67 -15.59 15.41
C LYS A 115 35.57 -14.10 15.74
N ASN A 116 36.68 -13.37 15.68
CA ASN A 116 36.72 -11.95 16.02
C ASN A 116 36.17 -11.07 14.88
N ARG A 117 36.31 -11.47 13.62
CA ARG A 117 35.77 -10.69 12.50
C ARG A 117 34.28 -10.38 12.67
N ALA A 118 33.51 -11.36 13.14
CA ALA A 118 32.08 -11.20 13.33
C ALA A 118 31.71 -10.18 14.42
N THR A 119 32.49 -10.09 15.51
CA THR A 119 32.30 -9.13 16.59
C THR A 119 32.76 -7.72 16.20
N TYR A 120 33.82 -7.59 15.40
CA TYR A 120 34.24 -6.28 14.87
C TYR A 120 33.25 -5.72 13.84
N GLU A 121 32.72 -6.55 12.94
CA GLU A 121 31.64 -6.15 12.01
C GLU A 121 30.39 -5.66 12.76
N LEU A 122 30.05 -6.30 13.88
CA LEU A 122 28.96 -5.87 14.74
C LEU A 122 29.29 -4.54 15.45
N ALA A 123 30.49 -4.41 16.01
CA ALA A 123 30.92 -3.19 16.70
C ALA A 123 30.93 -1.97 15.75
N ASP A 124 31.42 -2.14 14.51
CA ASP A 124 31.37 -1.12 13.47
C ASP A 124 29.92 -0.71 13.15
N ALA A 125 29.03 -1.68 12.92
CA ALA A 125 27.62 -1.40 12.66
C ALA A 125 26.92 -0.73 13.87
N ALA A 126 27.22 -1.15 15.09
CA ALA A 126 26.67 -0.56 16.32
C ALA A 126 27.12 0.90 16.50
N LEU A 127 28.40 1.19 16.23
CA LEU A 127 28.95 2.55 16.29
C LEU A 127 28.39 3.42 15.15
N ALA A 128 28.35 2.90 13.93
CA ALA A 128 27.83 3.60 12.76
C ALA A 128 26.35 3.97 12.92
N LEU A 129 25.54 3.10 13.52
CA LEU A 129 24.11 3.36 13.78
C LEU A 129 23.88 4.63 14.61
N ARG A 130 24.78 4.95 15.55
CA ARG A 130 24.61 6.07 16.49
C ARG A 130 25.52 7.27 16.24
N ALA A 131 26.53 7.13 15.38
CA ALA A 131 27.53 8.18 15.13
C ALA A 131 27.56 8.68 13.68
N ALA A 132 26.99 7.95 12.72
CA ALA A 132 27.02 8.37 11.32
C ALA A 132 26.11 9.60 11.08
N PRO A 133 26.59 10.61 10.33
CA PRO A 133 25.85 11.86 10.11
C PRO A 133 24.65 11.68 9.16
N GLU A 134 24.77 10.78 8.16
CA GLU A 134 23.73 10.56 7.17
C GLU A 134 22.74 9.45 7.57
N PRO A 135 21.43 9.63 7.35
CA PRO A 135 20.42 8.62 7.67
C PRO A 135 20.59 7.34 6.83
N ALA A 136 21.05 7.46 5.58
CA ALA A 136 21.30 6.30 4.70
C ALA A 136 22.39 5.37 5.26
N GLN A 137 23.44 5.94 5.88
CA GLN A 137 24.53 5.17 6.49
C GLN A 137 24.07 4.47 7.78
N ARG A 138 23.25 5.15 8.60
CA ARG A 138 22.63 4.55 9.79
C ARG A 138 21.66 3.42 9.43
N ALA A 139 20.86 3.59 8.37
CA ALA A 139 19.98 2.54 7.85
C ALA A 139 20.77 1.32 7.32
N ALA A 140 21.92 1.54 6.67
CA ALA A 140 22.81 0.44 6.23
C ALA A 140 23.42 -0.31 7.43
N ALA A 141 23.79 0.42 8.49
CA ALA A 141 24.28 -0.17 9.73
C ALA A 141 23.20 -1.03 10.41
N LEU A 142 21.96 -0.53 10.48
CA LEU A 142 20.82 -1.27 11.01
C LEU A 142 20.57 -2.60 10.27
N LYS A 143 20.61 -2.59 8.94
CA LYS A 143 20.49 -3.82 8.11
C LYS A 143 21.61 -4.83 8.39
N THR A 144 22.81 -4.36 8.74
CA THR A 144 23.93 -5.24 9.12
C THR A 144 23.66 -5.90 10.47
N LEU A 145 23.11 -5.17 11.43
CA LEU A 145 22.72 -5.69 12.74
C LEU A 145 21.56 -6.71 12.63
N GLU A 146 20.58 -6.48 11.75
CA GLU A 146 19.44 -7.41 11.53
C GLU A 146 19.90 -8.82 11.11
N ARG A 147 21.05 -8.95 10.44
CA ARG A 147 21.59 -10.25 10.02
C ARG A 147 22.10 -11.11 11.16
N ARG A 148 22.43 -10.51 12.31
CA ARG A 148 23.03 -11.21 13.46
C ARG A 148 22.36 -10.78 14.79
N PRO A 149 21.05 -11.03 14.96
CA PRO A 149 20.30 -10.54 16.11
C PRO A 149 20.80 -11.09 17.45
N ALA A 150 21.36 -12.31 17.45
CA ALA A 150 21.86 -12.96 18.66
C ALA A 150 23.12 -12.32 19.26
N LEU A 151 23.84 -11.50 18.49
CA LEU A 151 25.07 -10.83 18.94
C LEU A 151 24.82 -9.38 19.37
N ILE A 152 23.61 -8.85 19.20
CA ILE A 152 23.28 -7.46 19.53
C ILE A 152 23.26 -7.30 21.06
N PRO A 153 24.00 -6.34 21.63
CA PRO A 153 23.96 -6.07 23.06
C PRO A 153 22.59 -5.57 23.53
N GLU A 154 22.16 -6.02 24.70
CA GLU A 154 20.91 -5.56 25.33
C GLU A 154 20.97 -4.05 25.60
N GLY A 155 19.99 -3.28 25.13
CA GLY A 155 19.90 -1.83 25.32
C GLY A 155 20.62 -0.96 24.28
N LEU A 156 21.40 -1.54 23.35
CA LEU A 156 22.01 -0.78 22.23
C LEU A 156 20.93 -0.13 21.36
N LEU A 157 19.91 -0.91 20.99
CA LEU A 157 18.85 -0.46 20.08
C LEU A 157 17.90 0.54 20.75
N ASP A 158 17.64 0.41 22.05
CA ASP A 158 16.88 1.41 22.82
C ASP A 158 17.63 2.74 22.89
N ALA A 159 18.94 2.70 23.15
CA ALA A 159 19.79 3.87 23.17
C ALA A 159 19.94 4.52 21.79
N ALA A 160 19.88 3.72 20.71
CA ALA A 160 19.88 4.21 19.34
C ALA A 160 18.54 4.88 18.97
N ALA A 161 17.41 4.27 19.30
CA ALA A 161 16.07 4.81 19.05
C ALA A 161 15.83 6.14 19.81
N ALA A 162 16.39 6.29 21.01
CA ALA A 162 16.32 7.52 21.79
C ALA A 162 17.10 8.69 21.16
N SER A 163 18.21 8.41 20.47
CA SER A 163 19.05 9.42 19.79
C SER A 163 18.65 9.69 18.34
N GLU A 164 17.73 8.91 17.77
CA GLU A 164 17.37 8.98 16.36
C GLU A 164 16.38 10.13 16.07
N THR A 165 16.69 10.93 15.05
CA THR A 165 15.90 12.09 14.63
C THR A 165 14.93 11.75 13.49
N ASP A 166 15.28 10.78 12.64
CA ASP A 166 14.44 10.36 11.53
C ASP A 166 13.32 9.43 12.00
N ALA A 167 12.06 9.79 11.72
CA ALA A 167 10.91 9.05 12.21
C ALA A 167 10.80 7.64 11.61
N GLY A 168 11.19 7.46 10.34
CA GLY A 168 11.14 6.16 9.66
C GLY A 168 12.19 5.21 10.21
N LEU A 169 13.44 5.67 10.29
CA LEU A 169 14.55 4.89 10.83
C LEU A 169 14.37 4.57 12.31
N LYS A 170 13.81 5.49 13.10
CA LYS A 170 13.49 5.23 14.51
C LYS A 170 12.51 4.07 14.67
N ALA A 171 11.46 4.02 13.85
CA ALA A 171 10.49 2.93 13.87
C ALA A 171 11.13 1.58 13.49
N ASP A 172 12.06 1.58 12.52
CA ASP A 172 12.81 0.38 12.13
C ASP A 172 13.72 -0.12 13.27
N ILE A 173 14.41 0.79 13.98
CA ILE A 173 15.26 0.46 15.13
C ILE A 173 14.42 -0.14 16.26
N GLU A 174 13.28 0.47 16.59
CA GLU A 174 12.37 -0.02 17.64
C GLU A 174 11.83 -1.42 17.31
N THR A 175 11.51 -1.68 16.05
CA THR A 175 11.04 -2.99 15.57
C THR A 175 12.12 -4.07 15.71
N LEU A 176 13.38 -3.72 15.38
CA LEU A 176 14.50 -4.63 15.59
C LEU A 176 14.78 -4.86 17.08
N ALA A 177 14.69 -3.80 17.90
CA ALA A 177 14.88 -3.86 19.36
C ALA A 177 13.92 -4.86 20.00
N GLN A 178 12.65 -4.78 19.61
CA GLN A 178 11.61 -5.69 20.08
C GLN A 178 11.90 -7.15 19.67
N THR A 179 12.34 -7.37 18.42
CA THR A 179 12.67 -8.72 17.96
C THR A 179 13.88 -9.30 18.70
N ALA A 180 14.92 -8.49 18.94
CA ALA A 180 16.12 -8.92 19.67
C ALA A 180 15.79 -9.24 21.14
N ALA A 181 14.94 -8.42 21.78
CA ALA A 181 14.54 -8.57 23.17
C ALA A 181 13.74 -9.86 23.46
N LEU A 182 13.20 -10.55 22.45
CA LEU A 182 12.57 -11.87 22.62
C LEU A 182 13.55 -12.96 23.07
N ASN A 183 14.84 -12.77 22.77
CA ASN A 183 15.93 -13.69 23.12
C ASN A 183 16.74 -13.21 24.33
N ALA A 184 16.32 -12.13 25.00
CA ALA A 184 17.01 -11.58 26.17
C ALA A 184 17.08 -12.60 27.32
N ALA A 185 18.11 -12.51 28.14
CA ALA A 185 18.26 -13.40 29.29
C ALA A 185 17.25 -13.09 30.41
N ASP A 186 16.82 -11.82 30.51
CA ASP A 186 15.85 -11.35 31.51
C ASP A 186 14.38 -11.70 31.11
N PRO A 187 13.66 -12.53 31.91
CA PRO A 187 12.26 -12.85 31.66
C PRO A 187 11.35 -11.62 31.58
N ALA A 188 11.61 -10.56 32.35
CA ALA A 188 10.79 -9.35 32.36
C ALA A 188 10.99 -8.52 31.08
N ALA A 189 12.20 -8.50 30.52
CA ALA A 189 12.47 -7.90 29.21
C ALA A 189 11.73 -8.64 28.08
N ARG A 190 11.72 -9.98 28.12
CA ARG A 190 11.01 -10.81 27.12
C ARG A 190 9.50 -10.57 27.15
N ILE A 191 8.89 -10.49 28.33
CA ILE A 191 7.45 -10.21 28.48
C ILE A 191 7.10 -8.81 27.94
N ARG A 192 7.93 -7.79 28.23
CA ARG A 192 7.74 -6.44 27.68
C ARG A 192 7.87 -6.40 26.16
N ALA A 193 8.79 -7.17 25.60
CA ALA A 193 8.96 -7.31 24.15
C ALA A 193 7.73 -7.98 23.50
N LEU A 194 7.20 -9.04 24.11
CA LEU A 194 5.97 -9.71 23.66
C LEU A 194 4.77 -8.76 23.62
N ALA A 195 4.59 -7.95 24.66
CA ALA A 195 3.50 -6.97 24.72
C ALA A 195 3.58 -5.95 23.57
N ARG A 196 4.77 -5.41 23.29
CA ARG A 196 4.96 -4.44 22.19
C ARG A 196 4.82 -5.07 20.80
N ILE A 197 5.28 -6.30 20.61
CA ILE A 197 5.10 -7.02 19.35
C ILE A 197 3.62 -7.32 19.12
N ALA A 198 2.86 -7.62 20.18
CA ALA A 198 1.43 -7.84 20.10
C ALA A 198 0.64 -6.57 19.74
N ASP A 199 1.17 -5.38 20.03
CA ASP A 199 0.56 -4.10 19.63
C ASP A 199 0.64 -3.85 18.10
N THR A 200 1.59 -4.50 17.41
CA THR A 200 1.73 -4.42 15.95
C THR A 200 1.46 -5.80 15.31
N PRO A 201 0.19 -6.22 15.22
CA PRO A 201 -0.16 -7.54 14.71
C PRO A 201 0.31 -7.69 13.26
N SER A 202 1.01 -8.79 12.95
CA SER A 202 1.43 -9.17 11.60
C SER A 202 1.67 -10.68 11.54
N ARG A 203 1.55 -11.30 10.36
CA ARG A 203 1.86 -12.75 10.25
C ARG A 203 3.32 -13.05 10.60
N ARG A 204 4.24 -12.14 10.31
CA ARG A 204 5.66 -12.25 10.70
C ARG A 204 5.83 -12.22 12.22
N ALA A 205 5.07 -11.38 12.92
CA ALA A 205 5.05 -11.37 14.40
C ALA A 205 4.47 -12.69 14.95
N LEU A 206 3.38 -13.20 14.37
CA LEU A 206 2.77 -14.46 14.79
C LEU A 206 3.75 -15.63 14.70
N THR A 207 4.48 -15.77 13.59
CA THR A 207 5.49 -16.84 13.41
C THR A 207 6.63 -16.73 14.43
N LYS A 208 7.04 -15.51 14.82
CA LYS A 208 8.08 -15.30 15.83
C LYS A 208 7.60 -15.66 17.23
N VAL A 209 6.38 -15.25 17.59
CA VAL A 209 5.81 -15.51 18.93
C VAL A 209 5.43 -16.99 19.08
N SER A 210 4.84 -17.60 18.06
CA SER A 210 4.46 -19.02 18.12
C SER A 210 5.67 -19.95 18.20
N ALA A 211 6.83 -19.55 17.66
CA ALA A 211 8.07 -20.31 17.83
C ALA A 211 8.51 -20.40 19.30
N LEU A 212 8.16 -19.42 20.15
CA LEU A 212 8.53 -19.41 21.58
C LEU A 212 7.79 -20.47 22.40
N THR A 213 6.74 -21.09 21.86
CA THR A 213 6.07 -22.24 22.50
C THR A 213 7.01 -23.46 22.63
N THR A 214 8.05 -23.54 21.80
CA THR A 214 9.08 -24.60 21.85
C THR A 214 10.25 -24.27 22.78
N ASP A 215 10.31 -23.07 23.35
CA ASP A 215 11.38 -22.64 24.25
C ASP A 215 11.23 -23.34 25.63
N PRO A 216 12.30 -23.89 26.24
CA PRO A 216 12.24 -24.44 27.59
C PRO A 216 11.68 -23.45 28.64
N ALA A 217 11.85 -22.13 28.45
CA ALA A 217 11.31 -21.10 29.33
C ALA A 217 9.76 -21.08 29.39
N TYR A 218 9.09 -21.53 28.32
CA TYR A 218 7.62 -21.64 28.22
C TYR A 218 7.05 -22.72 29.14
N ALA A 219 7.77 -23.83 29.29
CA ALA A 219 7.41 -24.87 30.25
C ALA A 219 7.76 -24.44 31.69
N ALA A 220 8.87 -23.73 31.87
CA ALA A 220 9.46 -23.42 33.18
C ALA A 220 8.74 -22.29 33.96
N SER A 221 8.19 -21.28 33.29
CA SER A 221 7.62 -20.10 33.95
C SER A 221 6.14 -19.84 33.58
N PRO A 222 5.22 -19.75 34.55
CA PRO A 222 3.79 -19.56 34.27
C PRO A 222 3.49 -18.17 33.71
N ASP A 223 4.22 -17.13 34.17
CA ASP A 223 4.02 -15.76 33.71
C ASP A 223 4.43 -15.57 32.24
N PHE A 224 5.52 -16.21 31.82
CA PHE A 224 5.97 -16.17 30.42
C PHE A 224 5.01 -16.95 29.51
N ARG A 225 4.50 -18.10 29.96
CA ARG A 225 3.47 -18.85 29.24
C ARG A 225 2.23 -17.99 29.00
N ALA A 226 1.70 -17.37 30.06
CA ALA A 226 0.54 -16.49 29.96
C ALA A 226 0.79 -15.30 29.02
N ALA A 227 1.99 -14.72 29.04
CA ALA A 227 2.37 -13.63 28.13
C ALA A 227 2.46 -14.07 26.66
N VAL A 228 2.99 -15.27 26.38
CA VAL A 228 3.06 -15.83 25.01
C VAL A 228 1.66 -16.18 24.50
N ASP A 229 0.81 -16.80 25.31
CA ASP A 229 -0.56 -17.15 24.95
C ASP A 229 -1.41 -15.89 24.67
N ASP A 230 -1.32 -14.89 25.55
CA ASP A 230 -2.02 -13.60 25.39
C ASP A 230 -1.51 -12.84 24.15
N ALA A 231 -0.19 -12.78 23.93
CA ALA A 231 0.38 -12.17 22.74
C ALA A 231 -0.10 -12.88 21.46
N THR A 232 -0.12 -14.21 21.45
CA THR A 232 -0.59 -15.01 20.31
C THR A 232 -2.06 -14.70 20.00
N LEU A 233 -2.93 -14.73 21.01
CA LEU A 233 -4.37 -14.43 20.83
C LEU A 233 -4.62 -12.99 20.37
N ARG A 234 -3.87 -12.00 20.89
CA ARG A 234 -3.96 -10.61 20.44
C ARG A 234 -3.53 -10.45 18.99
N ILE A 235 -2.42 -11.07 18.60
CA ILE A 235 -1.92 -11.03 17.23
C ILE A 235 -2.91 -11.71 16.27
N GLU A 236 -3.41 -12.91 16.62
CA GLU A 236 -4.41 -13.62 15.81
C GLU A 236 -5.69 -12.80 15.63
N ARG A 237 -6.21 -12.19 16.70
CA ARG A 237 -7.37 -11.28 16.61
C ARG A 237 -7.08 -10.08 15.73
N GLY A 238 -5.90 -9.46 15.88
CA GLY A 238 -5.47 -8.33 15.06
C GLY A 238 -5.37 -8.69 13.57
N ILE A 239 -4.80 -9.85 13.25
CA ILE A 239 -4.72 -10.38 11.88
C ILE A 239 -6.12 -10.68 11.35
N ALA A 240 -6.99 -11.33 12.12
CA ALA A 240 -8.35 -11.65 11.70
C ALA A 240 -9.18 -10.39 11.42
N ILE A 241 -9.07 -9.36 12.26
CA ILE A 241 -9.70 -8.05 12.02
C ILE A 241 -9.13 -7.41 10.75
N GLY A 242 -7.80 -7.47 10.57
CA GLY A 242 -7.13 -7.01 9.35
C GLY A 242 -7.63 -7.72 8.09
N ASP A 243 -7.75 -9.04 8.11
CA ASP A 243 -8.23 -9.85 6.99
C ASP A 243 -9.71 -9.54 6.66
N VAL A 244 -10.55 -9.32 7.66
CA VAL A 244 -11.95 -8.90 7.46
C VAL A 244 -12.02 -7.52 6.84
N LEU A 245 -11.27 -6.54 7.37
CA LEU A 245 -11.20 -5.19 6.82
C LEU A 245 -10.65 -5.20 5.39
N ALA A 246 -9.62 -5.99 5.12
CA ALA A 246 -9.06 -6.17 3.80
C ALA A 246 -10.09 -6.74 2.82
N THR A 247 -10.84 -7.75 3.25
CA THR A 247 -11.88 -8.40 2.43
C THR A 247 -13.03 -7.45 2.12
N LEU A 248 -13.48 -6.65 3.10
CA LEU A 248 -14.50 -5.63 2.91
C LEU A 248 -14.01 -4.49 2.00
N TYR A 249 -12.78 -4.03 2.20
CA TYR A 249 -12.18 -2.96 1.40
C TYR A 249 -11.96 -3.38 -0.07
N ASN A 250 -11.39 -4.56 -0.28
CA ASN A 250 -11.20 -5.12 -1.61
C ASN A 250 -12.55 -5.41 -2.29
N GLY A 251 -13.53 -5.91 -1.55
CA GLY A 251 -14.90 -6.13 -2.02
C GLY A 251 -15.57 -4.83 -2.46
N LEU A 252 -15.48 -3.77 -1.64
CA LEU A 252 -16.01 -2.44 -1.96
C LEU A 252 -15.33 -1.82 -3.18
N SER A 253 -14.00 -1.94 -3.26
CA SER A 253 -13.22 -1.47 -4.42
C SER A 253 -13.65 -2.19 -5.70
N PHE A 254 -13.74 -3.52 -5.67
CA PHE A 254 -14.17 -4.31 -6.82
C PHE A 254 -15.64 -4.01 -7.20
N ALA A 255 -16.53 -3.84 -6.21
CA ALA A 255 -17.91 -3.42 -6.43
C ALA A 255 -18.01 -2.04 -7.09
N SER A 256 -17.15 -1.08 -6.71
CA SER A 256 -17.14 0.26 -7.31
C SER A 256 -16.80 0.21 -8.80
N ILE A 257 -15.87 -0.66 -9.18
CA ILE A 257 -15.46 -0.92 -10.56
C ILE A 257 -16.60 -1.57 -11.35
N LEU A 258 -17.22 -2.61 -10.79
CA LEU A 258 -18.37 -3.27 -11.41
C LEU A 258 -19.55 -2.30 -11.60
N PHE A 259 -19.82 -1.46 -10.60
CA PHE A 259 -20.86 -0.44 -10.68
C PHE A 259 -20.60 0.53 -11.83
N MET A 260 -19.36 1.02 -11.97
CA MET A 260 -19.00 1.95 -13.05
C MET A 260 -19.12 1.30 -14.44
N ALA A 261 -18.73 0.03 -14.57
CA ALA A 261 -18.95 -0.71 -15.81
C ALA A 261 -20.44 -0.95 -16.10
N ALA A 262 -21.25 -1.18 -15.06
CA ALA A 262 -22.66 -1.52 -15.17
C ALA A 262 -23.59 -0.31 -15.33
N ILE A 263 -23.30 0.86 -14.78
CA ILE A 263 -24.23 1.99 -14.78
C ILE A 263 -24.55 2.48 -16.20
N GLY A 264 -23.55 2.54 -17.09
CA GLY A 264 -23.78 2.88 -18.49
C GLY A 264 -24.65 1.85 -19.20
N LEU A 265 -24.41 0.57 -18.93
CA LEU A 265 -25.21 -0.54 -19.46
C LEU A 265 -26.65 -0.52 -18.91
N ALA A 266 -26.83 -0.21 -17.63
CA ALA A 266 -28.14 -0.12 -16.98
C ALA A 266 -29.03 0.95 -17.62
N ILE A 267 -28.45 2.10 -17.97
CA ILE A 267 -29.17 3.20 -18.63
C ILE A 267 -29.57 2.80 -20.06
N ILE A 268 -28.63 2.27 -20.85
CA ILE A 268 -28.87 1.85 -22.23
C ILE A 268 -29.93 0.75 -22.28
N PHE A 269 -29.76 -0.30 -21.46
CA PHE A 269 -30.66 -1.44 -21.43
C PHE A 269 -32.03 -1.06 -20.86
N GLY A 270 -32.06 -0.22 -19.82
CA GLY A 270 -33.28 0.30 -19.22
C GLY A 270 -34.16 1.11 -20.17
N LEU A 271 -33.54 1.83 -21.12
CA LEU A 271 -34.27 2.66 -22.07
C LEU A 271 -34.72 1.87 -23.32
N MET A 272 -33.80 1.12 -23.92
CA MET A 272 -33.99 0.54 -25.25
C MET A 272 -34.34 -0.95 -25.23
N GLY A 273 -34.11 -1.65 -24.11
CA GLY A 273 -34.28 -3.11 -24.04
C GLY A 273 -33.32 -3.88 -24.95
N VAL A 274 -32.22 -3.25 -25.39
CA VAL A 274 -31.23 -3.83 -26.29
C VAL A 274 -29.93 -4.13 -25.56
N ILE A 275 -29.45 -5.35 -25.68
CA ILE A 275 -28.19 -5.80 -25.08
C ILE A 275 -27.03 -5.30 -25.96
N ASN A 276 -26.14 -4.48 -25.38
CA ASN A 276 -24.96 -3.96 -26.05
C ASN A 276 -23.69 -4.72 -25.63
N LEU A 277 -23.27 -5.72 -26.40
CA LEU A 277 -22.00 -6.43 -26.14
C LEU A 277 -20.75 -5.57 -26.42
N ALA A 278 -20.87 -4.53 -27.26
CA ALA A 278 -19.77 -3.61 -27.54
C ALA A 278 -19.47 -2.67 -26.37
N GLN A 279 -20.29 -2.64 -25.32
CA GLN A 279 -20.07 -1.81 -24.13
C GLN A 279 -18.71 -2.08 -23.47
N GLY A 280 -18.26 -3.34 -23.43
CA GLY A 280 -16.93 -3.69 -22.93
C GLY A 280 -15.81 -3.01 -23.71
N GLU A 281 -15.96 -2.91 -25.03
CA GLU A 281 -14.97 -2.22 -25.87
C GLU A 281 -14.98 -0.70 -25.66
N LEU A 282 -16.11 -0.12 -25.25
CA LEU A 282 -16.16 1.30 -24.89
C LEU A 282 -15.40 1.57 -23.58
N ILE A 283 -15.40 0.62 -22.64
CA ILE A 283 -14.53 0.65 -21.45
C ILE A 283 -13.06 0.59 -21.88
N MET A 284 -12.72 -0.34 -22.79
CA MET A 284 -11.37 -0.44 -23.34
C MET A 284 -10.94 0.88 -24.00
N ILE A 285 -11.76 1.44 -24.90
CA ILE A 285 -11.43 2.70 -25.59
C ILE A 285 -11.21 3.84 -24.59
N GLY A 286 -12.01 3.93 -23.52
CA GLY A 286 -11.79 4.92 -22.45
C GLY A 286 -10.42 4.80 -21.79
N ALA A 287 -9.95 3.57 -21.55
CA ALA A 287 -8.63 3.32 -21.00
C ALA A 287 -7.50 3.69 -21.98
N TYR A 288 -7.65 3.36 -23.27
CA TYR A 288 -6.69 3.75 -24.32
C TYR A 288 -6.65 5.27 -24.55
N VAL A 289 -7.80 5.95 -24.49
CA VAL A 289 -7.85 7.41 -24.56
C VAL A 289 -7.14 8.04 -23.37
N THR A 290 -7.32 7.47 -22.18
CA THR A 290 -6.60 7.92 -20.97
C THR A 290 -5.08 7.76 -21.15
N TRP A 291 -4.63 6.65 -21.75
CA TRP A 291 -3.23 6.44 -22.08
C TRP A 291 -2.70 7.45 -23.11
N LEU A 292 -3.47 7.73 -24.17
CA LEU A 292 -3.12 8.73 -25.18
C LEU A 292 -2.96 10.13 -24.57
N VAL A 293 -3.84 10.50 -23.64
CA VAL A 293 -3.72 11.76 -22.88
C VAL A 293 -2.43 11.75 -22.07
N GLN A 294 -2.13 10.66 -21.35
CA GLN A 294 -0.88 10.55 -20.59
C GLN A 294 0.37 10.70 -21.49
N GLN A 295 0.42 10.02 -22.64
CA GLN A 295 1.56 10.14 -23.56
C GLN A 295 1.64 11.53 -24.21
N GLY A 296 0.49 12.13 -24.54
CA GLY A 296 0.42 13.50 -25.06
C GLY A 296 0.99 14.52 -24.07
N LEU A 297 0.61 14.43 -22.79
CA LEU A 297 1.18 15.28 -21.74
C LEU A 297 2.67 15.00 -21.51
N ARG A 298 3.10 13.73 -21.61
CA ARG A 298 4.52 13.37 -21.46
C ARG A 298 5.41 14.11 -22.45
N VAL A 299 4.94 14.29 -23.68
CA VAL A 299 5.68 15.01 -24.73
C VAL A 299 5.47 16.52 -24.64
N ALA A 300 4.24 16.98 -24.40
CA ALA A 300 3.90 18.40 -24.48
C ALA A 300 4.20 19.20 -23.20
N ALA A 301 3.98 18.62 -22.02
CA ALA A 301 4.13 19.30 -20.74
C ALA A 301 4.41 18.30 -19.59
N PRO A 302 5.69 17.90 -19.39
CA PRO A 302 6.06 16.93 -18.36
C PRO A 302 5.64 17.33 -16.94
N SER A 303 5.57 18.64 -16.64
CA SER A 303 5.16 19.16 -15.32
C SER A 303 3.68 18.96 -15.00
N LEU A 304 2.84 18.72 -16.01
CA LEU A 304 1.40 18.48 -15.84
C LEU A 304 1.07 16.98 -15.83
N LEU A 305 2.07 16.11 -15.91
CA LEU A 305 1.85 14.66 -15.90
C LEU A 305 1.03 14.22 -14.71
N ASP A 306 1.27 14.72 -13.50
CA ASP A 306 0.48 14.32 -12.33
C ASP A 306 -1.03 14.57 -12.48
N TRP A 307 -1.43 15.54 -13.32
CA TRP A 307 -2.82 15.92 -13.53
C TRP A 307 -3.47 15.22 -14.73
N TYR A 308 -2.79 14.25 -15.36
CA TYR A 308 -3.29 13.58 -16.57
C TYR A 308 -4.66 12.90 -16.34
N LEU A 309 -4.90 12.30 -15.17
CA LEU A 309 -6.16 11.63 -14.86
C LEU A 309 -7.33 12.61 -14.87
N VAL A 310 -7.15 13.79 -14.28
CA VAL A 310 -8.20 14.83 -14.23
C VAL A 310 -8.50 15.35 -15.62
N LEU A 311 -7.45 15.57 -16.44
CA LEU A 311 -7.62 16.04 -17.81
C LEU A 311 -8.20 14.96 -18.74
N ALA A 312 -7.94 13.68 -18.45
CA ALA A 312 -8.46 12.56 -19.21
C ALA A 312 -9.98 12.35 -18.99
N ILE A 313 -10.56 12.79 -17.87
CA ILE A 313 -12.00 12.65 -17.58
C ILE A 313 -12.87 13.20 -18.72
N PRO A 314 -12.77 14.50 -19.11
CA PRO A 314 -13.59 15.03 -20.19
C PRO A 314 -13.26 14.36 -21.53
N VAL A 315 -11.99 14.13 -21.82
CA VAL A 315 -11.58 13.55 -23.11
C VAL A 315 -12.11 12.12 -23.27
N ALA A 316 -11.93 11.26 -22.27
CA ALA A 316 -12.44 9.90 -22.26
C ALA A 316 -13.95 9.88 -22.40
N PHE A 317 -14.68 10.71 -21.63
CA PHE A 317 -16.13 10.80 -21.70
C PHE A 317 -16.63 11.21 -23.08
N PHE A 318 -16.10 12.30 -23.65
CA PHE A 318 -16.58 12.83 -24.94
C PHE A 318 -16.20 11.92 -26.11
N VAL A 319 -15.01 11.32 -26.11
CA VAL A 319 -14.59 10.40 -27.19
C VAL A 319 -15.46 9.15 -27.18
N THR A 320 -15.66 8.50 -26.03
CA THR A 320 -16.48 7.29 -25.98
C THR A 320 -17.96 7.59 -26.15
N ALA A 321 -18.44 8.75 -25.69
CA ALA A 321 -19.80 9.22 -25.98
C ALA A 321 -20.01 9.46 -27.49
N ALA A 322 -19.06 10.07 -28.18
CA ALA A 322 -19.13 10.29 -29.63
C ALA A 322 -19.14 8.97 -30.41
N ILE A 323 -18.29 8.01 -30.03
CA ILE A 323 -18.29 6.67 -30.61
C ILE A 323 -19.62 5.97 -30.33
N GLY A 324 -20.15 6.09 -29.11
CA GLY A 324 -21.46 5.58 -28.76
C GLY A 324 -22.58 6.14 -29.65
N ILE A 325 -22.63 7.47 -29.78
CA ILE A 325 -23.60 8.15 -30.65
C ILE A 325 -23.45 7.67 -32.10
N ALA A 326 -22.23 7.51 -32.60
CA ALA A 326 -21.97 7.00 -33.94
C ALA A 326 -22.46 5.55 -34.10
N LEU A 327 -22.27 4.67 -33.11
CA LEU A 327 -22.76 3.30 -33.13
C LEU A 327 -24.29 3.21 -33.09
N GLU A 328 -24.92 4.04 -32.26
CA GLU A 328 -26.39 4.15 -32.24
C GLU A 328 -26.90 4.60 -33.61
N ALA A 329 -26.32 5.68 -34.14
CA ALA A 329 -26.83 6.34 -35.31
C ALA A 329 -26.57 5.54 -36.59
N SER A 330 -25.47 4.78 -36.66
CA SER A 330 -25.14 3.97 -37.84
C SER A 330 -25.82 2.62 -37.82
N LEU A 331 -25.79 1.92 -36.67
CA LEU A 331 -26.14 0.52 -36.59
C LEU A 331 -27.43 0.31 -35.79
N LEU A 332 -27.42 0.64 -34.49
CA LEU A 332 -28.45 0.17 -33.56
C LEU A 332 -29.84 0.73 -33.85
N ARG A 333 -29.94 1.97 -34.35
CA ARG A 333 -31.25 2.56 -34.71
C ARG A 333 -32.05 1.72 -35.70
N HIS A 334 -31.37 0.94 -36.56
CA HIS A 334 -32.03 0.09 -37.56
C HIS A 334 -32.40 -1.30 -37.00
N LEU A 335 -31.87 -1.68 -35.83
CA LEU A 335 -31.99 -3.01 -35.25
C LEU A 335 -32.86 -3.07 -33.98
N TYR A 336 -33.42 -1.96 -33.50
CA TYR A 336 -34.24 -1.93 -32.27
C TYR A 336 -35.40 -2.92 -32.23
N LYS A 337 -36.01 -3.25 -33.37
CA LYS A 337 -37.12 -4.20 -33.44
C LYS A 337 -36.69 -5.67 -33.47
N ARG A 338 -35.37 -5.95 -33.48
CA ARG A 338 -34.79 -7.29 -33.67
C ARG A 338 -33.68 -7.56 -32.64
N PRO A 339 -34.02 -7.92 -31.39
CA PRO A 339 -33.05 -8.02 -30.30
C PRO A 339 -31.92 -9.04 -30.58
N LEU A 340 -32.23 -10.19 -31.17
CA LEU A 340 -31.20 -11.19 -31.55
C LEU A 340 -30.20 -10.63 -32.58
N MET A 341 -30.70 -9.88 -33.57
CA MET A 341 -29.84 -9.24 -34.58
C MET A 341 -28.98 -8.15 -33.94
N SER A 342 -29.52 -7.40 -32.97
CA SER A 342 -28.74 -6.37 -32.26
C SER A 342 -27.60 -6.97 -31.42
N LEU A 343 -27.82 -8.16 -30.84
CA LEU A 343 -26.78 -8.88 -30.11
C LEU A 343 -25.65 -9.31 -31.04
N LEU A 344 -25.98 -9.95 -32.18
CA LEU A 344 -25.00 -10.36 -33.19
C LEU A 344 -24.24 -9.15 -33.78
N ALA A 345 -24.95 -8.05 -34.04
CA ALA A 345 -24.38 -6.84 -34.58
C ALA A 345 -23.41 -6.16 -33.59
N THR A 346 -23.78 -6.07 -32.30
CA THR A 346 -22.89 -5.50 -31.27
C THR A 346 -21.71 -6.40 -30.97
N TRP A 347 -21.85 -7.72 -31.10
CA TRP A 347 -20.73 -8.65 -31.04
C TRP A 347 -19.75 -8.45 -32.20
N ALA A 348 -20.25 -8.29 -33.43
CA ALA A 348 -19.41 -7.98 -34.60
C ALA A 348 -18.70 -6.62 -34.44
N VAL A 349 -19.39 -5.61 -33.91
CA VAL A 349 -18.77 -4.32 -33.56
C VAL A 349 -17.70 -4.48 -32.49
N SER A 350 -17.93 -5.31 -31.45
CA SER A 350 -16.92 -5.58 -30.43
C SER A 350 -15.65 -6.16 -31.04
N LEU A 351 -15.77 -7.19 -31.89
CA LEU A 351 -14.63 -7.77 -32.60
C LEU A 351 -13.93 -6.74 -33.51
N PHE A 352 -14.70 -5.90 -34.21
CA PHE A 352 -14.13 -4.85 -35.06
C PHE A 352 -13.33 -3.82 -34.24
N LEU A 353 -13.91 -3.29 -33.17
CA LEU A 353 -13.25 -2.30 -32.30
C LEU A 353 -12.01 -2.89 -31.60
N MET A 354 -12.11 -4.12 -31.12
CA MET A 354 -10.98 -4.83 -30.52
C MET A 354 -9.83 -4.99 -31.51
N ASN A 355 -10.11 -5.44 -32.74
CA ASN A 355 -9.08 -5.62 -33.75
C ASN A 355 -8.53 -4.27 -34.25
N LEU A 356 -9.36 -3.23 -34.34
CA LEU A 356 -8.92 -1.89 -34.67
C LEU A 356 -7.89 -1.38 -33.65
N VAL A 357 -8.17 -1.53 -32.35
CA VAL A 357 -7.21 -1.16 -31.29
C VAL A 357 -5.94 -2.00 -31.37
N ARG A 358 -6.03 -3.32 -31.64
CA ARG A 358 -4.85 -4.17 -31.84
C ARG A 358 -3.96 -3.72 -33.00
N VAL A 359 -4.56 -3.26 -34.10
CA VAL A 359 -3.81 -2.79 -35.27
C VAL A 359 -3.15 -1.44 -34.98
N VAL A 360 -3.84 -0.54 -34.28
CA VAL A 360 -3.34 0.82 -34.00
C VAL A 360 -2.29 0.84 -32.88
N PHE A 361 -2.50 0.08 -31.80
CA PHE A 361 -1.68 0.14 -30.59
C PHE A 361 -0.84 -1.12 -30.34
N GLY A 362 -1.09 -2.20 -31.08
CA GLY A 362 -0.46 -3.50 -30.85
C GLY A 362 -1.22 -4.36 -29.83
N THR A 363 -0.63 -5.51 -29.49
CA THR A 363 -1.20 -6.51 -28.57
C THR A 363 -0.57 -6.48 -27.18
N GLN A 364 0.34 -5.54 -26.92
CA GLN A 364 1.09 -5.46 -25.67
C GLN A 364 0.24 -4.85 -24.55
N ASN A 365 0.54 -5.25 -23.31
CA ASN A 365 -0.08 -4.63 -22.13
C ASN A 365 0.53 -3.25 -21.90
N LEU A 366 -0.31 -2.22 -21.93
CA LEU A 366 0.09 -0.86 -21.64
C LEU A 366 0.14 -0.64 -20.12
N GLN A 367 1.24 -0.07 -19.65
CA GLN A 367 1.44 0.32 -18.26
C GLN A 367 1.26 1.84 -18.12
N PHE A 368 0.68 2.25 -17.00
CA PHE A 368 0.42 3.64 -16.65
C PHE A 368 1.43 4.08 -15.59
N GLU A 369 1.87 5.33 -15.70
CA GLU A 369 2.59 5.96 -14.60
C GLU A 369 1.54 6.41 -13.61
N THR A 370 1.56 5.87 -12.40
CA THR A 370 0.59 6.29 -11.38
C THR A 370 1.03 7.61 -10.76
N PRO A 371 0.14 8.62 -10.66
CA PRO A 371 0.46 9.89 -9.99
C PRO A 371 0.68 9.72 -8.49
N PHE A 372 1.42 10.65 -7.87
CA PHE A 372 1.77 10.59 -6.45
C PHE A 372 0.57 10.43 -5.49
N TYR A 373 -0.62 10.91 -5.85
CA TYR A 373 -1.85 10.80 -5.03
C TYR A 373 -2.58 9.46 -5.19
N VAL A 374 -2.19 8.62 -6.15
CA VAL A 374 -2.75 7.29 -6.42
C VAL A 374 -1.76 6.18 -6.03
N THR A 375 -0.47 6.51 -5.92
CA THR A 375 0.60 5.58 -5.58
C THR A 375 0.74 5.39 -4.07
N GLY A 376 1.00 4.15 -3.65
CA GLY A 376 1.32 3.79 -2.27
C GLY A 376 0.10 3.32 -1.47
N GLY A 377 0.29 3.24 -0.15
CA GLY A 377 -0.74 2.84 0.78
C GLY A 377 -0.28 3.00 2.23
N VAL A 378 -1.24 2.99 3.14
CA VAL A 378 -0.97 3.09 4.58
C VAL A 378 -1.25 1.73 5.22
N PRO A 379 -0.30 1.13 5.95
CA PRO A 379 -0.58 -0.06 6.75
C PRO A 379 -1.52 0.34 7.90
N VAL A 380 -2.65 -0.36 8.05
CA VAL A 380 -3.67 0.00 9.05
C VAL A 380 -3.61 -0.95 10.24
N ILE A 381 -3.84 -2.24 10.00
CA ILE A 381 -3.85 -3.27 11.05
C ILE A 381 -3.57 -4.62 10.44
N GLY A 382 -2.76 -5.46 11.10
CA GLY A 382 -2.34 -6.72 10.50
C GLY A 382 -1.45 -6.47 9.29
N ASP A 383 -1.54 -7.38 8.33
CA ASP A 383 -0.90 -7.23 7.02
C ASP A 383 -1.80 -6.45 6.02
N PHE A 384 -2.88 -5.81 6.48
CA PHE A 384 -3.77 -5.04 5.62
C PHE A 384 -3.18 -3.66 5.29
N ILE A 385 -2.97 -3.45 3.98
CA ILE A 385 -2.52 -2.19 3.41
C ILE A 385 -3.68 -1.52 2.70
N PHE A 386 -3.96 -0.29 3.10
CA PHE A 386 -4.96 0.56 2.48
C PHE A 386 -4.35 1.30 1.28
N THR A 387 -4.68 0.91 0.05
CA THR A 387 -4.03 1.42 -1.17
C THR A 387 -4.75 2.62 -1.78
N TRP A 388 -4.00 3.65 -2.17
CA TRP A 388 -4.62 4.89 -2.69
C TRP A 388 -5.34 4.70 -4.03
N ASN A 389 -4.86 3.78 -4.87
CA ASN A 389 -5.49 3.45 -6.16
C ASN A 389 -6.93 2.94 -6.04
N ARG A 390 -7.20 2.06 -5.08
CA ARG A 390 -8.53 1.50 -4.82
C ARG A 390 -9.45 2.54 -4.20
N MET A 391 -8.91 3.39 -3.33
CA MET A 391 -9.66 4.53 -2.78
C MET A 391 -10.07 5.51 -3.87
N PHE A 392 -9.18 5.84 -4.80
CA PHE A 392 -9.49 6.67 -5.95
C PHE A 392 -10.66 6.10 -6.76
N ALA A 393 -10.66 4.80 -7.07
CA ALA A 393 -11.76 4.16 -7.78
C ALA A 393 -13.10 4.25 -7.02
N ILE A 394 -13.10 4.02 -5.70
CA ILE A 394 -14.30 4.15 -4.87
C ILE A 394 -14.83 5.59 -4.88
N ALA A 395 -13.96 6.57 -4.63
CA ALA A 395 -14.33 7.98 -4.64
C ALA A 395 -14.88 8.41 -6.02
N PHE A 396 -14.22 7.97 -7.09
CA PHE A 396 -14.62 8.26 -8.46
C PHE A 396 -15.95 7.61 -8.84
N ALA A 397 -16.22 6.39 -8.36
CA ALA A 397 -17.52 5.73 -8.51
C ALA A 397 -18.64 6.51 -7.80
N ILE A 398 -18.39 7.00 -6.58
CA ILE A 398 -19.36 7.82 -5.82
C ILE A 398 -19.64 9.13 -6.56
N VAL A 399 -18.62 9.80 -7.07
CA VAL A 399 -18.78 11.02 -7.88
C VAL A 399 -19.58 10.73 -9.15
N THR A 400 -19.25 9.66 -9.86
CA THR A 400 -19.96 9.24 -11.09
C THR A 400 -21.41 8.88 -10.81
N LEU A 401 -21.70 8.21 -9.69
CA LEU A 401 -23.06 7.93 -9.22
C LEU A 401 -23.81 9.23 -8.92
N ALA A 402 -23.21 10.15 -8.17
CA ALA A 402 -23.83 11.43 -7.81
C ALA A 402 -24.14 12.28 -9.05
N LEU A 403 -23.20 12.35 -9.99
CA LEU A 403 -23.36 13.04 -11.27
C LEU A 403 -24.48 12.41 -12.11
N THR A 404 -24.47 11.09 -12.27
CA THR A 404 -25.48 10.38 -13.07
C THR A 404 -26.87 10.49 -12.43
N TRP A 405 -26.95 10.36 -11.10
CA TRP A 405 -28.19 10.53 -10.35
C TRP A 405 -28.73 11.96 -10.48
N GLY A 406 -27.86 12.97 -10.33
CA GLY A 406 -28.21 14.37 -10.53
C GLY A 406 -28.70 14.64 -11.95
N LEU A 407 -27.99 14.12 -12.97
CA LEU A 407 -28.33 14.25 -14.38
C LEU A 407 -29.71 13.63 -14.66
N VAL A 408 -29.95 12.38 -14.26
CA VAL A 408 -31.20 11.67 -14.57
C VAL A 408 -32.39 12.21 -13.76
N ARG A 409 -32.19 12.65 -12.51
CA ARG A 409 -33.31 13.04 -11.63
C ARG A 409 -33.63 14.54 -11.70
N ARG A 410 -32.64 15.41 -11.91
CA ARG A 410 -32.82 16.87 -11.82
C ARG A 410 -32.81 17.61 -13.15
N THR A 411 -32.36 17.01 -14.25
CA THR A 411 -32.25 17.72 -15.54
C THR A 411 -33.42 17.41 -16.48
N PRO A 412 -33.74 18.32 -17.43
CA PRO A 412 -34.77 18.08 -18.45
C PRO A 412 -34.43 16.88 -19.35
N PHE A 413 -33.15 16.58 -19.56
CA PHE A 413 -32.73 15.40 -20.29
C PHE A 413 -33.19 14.10 -19.61
N GLY A 414 -33.05 14.02 -18.28
CA GLY A 414 -33.54 12.90 -17.49
C GLY A 414 -35.08 12.82 -17.42
N LEU A 415 -35.78 13.95 -17.51
CA LEU A 415 -37.24 13.97 -17.67
C LEU A 415 -37.67 13.36 -19.01
N ASN A 416 -37.00 13.75 -20.10
CA ASN A 416 -37.26 13.22 -21.43
C ASN A 416 -36.97 11.72 -21.51
N ILE A 417 -35.86 11.25 -20.92
CA ILE A 417 -35.55 9.82 -20.78
C ILE A 417 -36.72 9.07 -20.15
N ARG A 418 -37.22 9.53 -18.99
CA ARG A 418 -38.31 8.86 -18.27
C ARG A 418 -39.63 8.91 -19.03
N ALA A 419 -39.92 10.00 -19.76
CA ALA A 419 -41.10 10.10 -20.60
C ALA A 419 -41.04 9.06 -21.75
N VAL A 420 -39.89 8.94 -22.40
CA VAL A 420 -39.67 7.96 -23.49
C VAL A 420 -39.76 6.52 -22.99
N THR A 421 -39.24 6.21 -21.80
CA THR A 421 -39.34 4.85 -21.24
C THR A 421 -40.73 4.46 -20.79
N GLN A 422 -41.55 5.42 -20.35
CA GLN A 422 -42.94 5.15 -19.93
C GLN A 422 -43.87 4.91 -21.12
N ASN A 423 -43.85 5.81 -22.11
CA ASN A 423 -44.65 5.67 -23.32
C ASN A 423 -44.02 6.47 -24.47
N ARG A 424 -43.26 5.77 -25.31
CA ARG A 424 -42.54 6.35 -26.44
C ARG A 424 -43.45 7.03 -27.45
N ASP A 425 -44.60 6.44 -27.76
CA ASP A 425 -45.51 6.97 -28.78
C ASP A 425 -46.17 8.26 -28.28
N MET A 426 -46.62 8.29 -27.03
CA MET A 426 -47.17 9.50 -26.40
C MET A 426 -46.11 10.60 -26.29
N ALA A 427 -44.88 10.26 -25.89
CA ALA A 427 -43.77 11.21 -25.82
C ALA A 427 -43.49 11.87 -27.18
N ALA A 428 -43.57 11.10 -28.27
CA ALA A 428 -43.43 11.64 -29.63
C ALA A 428 -44.60 12.58 -30.01
N CYS A 429 -45.83 12.27 -29.62
CA CYS A 429 -47.01 13.11 -29.88
C CYS A 429 -46.93 14.50 -29.22
N ILE A 430 -46.31 14.60 -28.04
CA ILE A 430 -46.10 15.89 -27.33
C ILE A 430 -44.82 16.62 -27.77
N GLY A 431 -44.16 16.16 -28.85
CA GLY A 431 -43.02 16.84 -29.46
C GLY A 431 -41.65 16.50 -28.86
N ILE A 432 -41.52 15.49 -27.99
CA ILE A 432 -40.22 15.04 -27.51
C ILE A 432 -39.50 14.29 -28.64
N PRO A 433 -38.28 14.71 -29.06
CA PRO A 433 -37.55 14.06 -30.14
C PRO A 433 -36.95 12.74 -29.64
N THR A 434 -37.76 11.68 -29.57
CA THR A 434 -37.40 10.35 -29.04
C THR A 434 -36.05 9.85 -29.57
N ARG A 435 -35.81 9.97 -30.88
CA ARG A 435 -34.54 9.59 -31.52
C ARG A 435 -33.32 10.35 -30.99
N ARG A 436 -33.43 11.66 -30.73
CA ARG A 436 -32.32 12.43 -30.13
C ARG A 436 -32.10 12.02 -28.68
N VAL A 437 -33.18 11.70 -27.94
CA VAL A 437 -33.09 11.20 -26.58
C VAL A 437 -32.36 9.86 -26.55
N ASP A 438 -32.67 8.94 -27.47
CA ASP A 438 -31.99 7.64 -27.59
C ASP A 438 -30.49 7.81 -27.91
N MET A 439 -30.14 8.63 -28.91
CA MET A 439 -28.76 8.97 -29.26
C MET A 439 -27.98 9.51 -28.06
N MET A 440 -28.54 10.50 -27.36
CA MET A 440 -27.90 11.12 -26.20
C MET A 440 -27.82 10.16 -25.01
N ALA A 441 -28.81 9.29 -24.81
CA ALA A 441 -28.79 8.29 -23.74
C ALA A 441 -27.73 7.22 -24.00
N PHE A 442 -27.61 6.78 -25.26
CA PHE A 442 -26.55 5.85 -25.68
C PHE A 442 -25.16 6.50 -25.57
N GLY A 443 -25.03 7.77 -25.98
CA GLY A 443 -23.83 8.57 -25.79
C GLY A 443 -23.45 8.71 -24.31
N LEU A 444 -24.41 9.02 -23.44
CA LEU A 444 -24.19 9.08 -21.98
C LEU A 444 -23.73 7.73 -21.44
N GLY A 445 -24.40 6.63 -21.78
CA GLY A 445 -24.02 5.29 -21.32
C GLY A 445 -22.64 4.85 -21.82
N SER A 446 -22.26 5.25 -23.02
CA SER A 446 -20.94 5.01 -23.61
C SER A 446 -19.85 5.90 -22.98
N GLY A 447 -20.19 7.15 -22.67
CA GLY A 447 -19.37 8.08 -21.91
C GLY A 447 -19.05 7.55 -20.52
N LEU A 448 -20.06 7.08 -19.80
CA LEU A 448 -19.90 6.45 -18.48
C LEU A 448 -19.05 5.17 -18.53
N ALA A 449 -19.19 4.35 -19.57
CA ALA A 449 -18.29 3.22 -19.79
C ALA A 449 -16.84 3.66 -20.03
N GLY A 450 -16.63 4.74 -20.77
CA GLY A 450 -15.30 5.34 -20.96
C GLY A 450 -14.66 5.80 -19.65
N LEU A 451 -15.45 6.45 -18.79
CA LEU A 451 -15.02 6.82 -17.44
C LEU A 451 -14.70 5.60 -16.57
N ALA A 452 -15.39 4.48 -16.79
CA ALA A 452 -15.01 3.21 -16.18
C ALA A 452 -13.58 2.83 -16.60
N GLY A 453 -13.29 2.80 -17.90
CA GLY A 453 -11.94 2.50 -18.41
C GLY A 453 -10.84 3.37 -17.80
N LEU A 454 -11.11 4.67 -17.66
CA LEU A 454 -10.19 5.61 -17.01
C LEU A 454 -9.87 5.22 -15.57
N ALA A 455 -10.88 4.94 -14.75
CA ALA A 455 -10.65 4.60 -13.34
C ALA A 455 -10.03 3.21 -13.14
N LEU A 456 -10.19 2.30 -14.10
CA LEU A 456 -9.55 0.98 -14.06
C LEU A 456 -8.07 1.03 -14.45
N SER A 457 -7.64 2.05 -15.20
CA SER A 457 -6.28 2.15 -15.75
C SER A 457 -5.15 2.12 -14.69
N PRO A 458 -5.30 2.73 -13.49
CA PRO A 458 -4.29 2.63 -12.42
C PRO A 458 -4.29 1.30 -11.65
N ILE A 459 -5.30 0.46 -11.84
CA ILE A 459 -5.52 -0.79 -11.07
C ILE A 459 -5.20 -2.02 -11.93
N TYR A 460 -5.62 -2.01 -13.19
CA TYR A 460 -5.48 -3.12 -14.13
C TYR A 460 -4.66 -2.70 -15.34
N SER A 461 -3.84 -3.63 -15.84
CA SER A 461 -3.11 -3.45 -17.08
C SER A 461 -4.08 -3.32 -18.26
N VAL A 462 -3.90 -2.29 -19.07
CA VAL A 462 -4.74 -2.03 -20.23
C VAL A 462 -4.28 -2.92 -21.37
N ASN A 463 -5.21 -3.73 -21.90
CA ASN A 463 -4.98 -4.61 -23.03
C ASN A 463 -6.25 -4.66 -23.90
N PRO A 464 -6.13 -5.07 -25.18
CA PRO A 464 -7.29 -5.08 -26.07
C PRO A 464 -8.45 -6.01 -25.67
N GLN A 465 -8.24 -6.94 -24.73
CA GLN A 465 -9.27 -7.89 -24.27
C GLN A 465 -9.90 -7.50 -22.94
N MET A 466 -9.43 -6.41 -22.30
CA MET A 466 -9.87 -6.04 -20.96
C MET A 466 -11.39 -5.84 -20.88
N GLY A 467 -12.00 -5.29 -21.93
CA GLY A 467 -13.44 -5.04 -22.01
C GLY A 467 -14.30 -6.30 -21.85
N GLN A 468 -13.86 -7.43 -22.42
CA GLN A 468 -14.56 -8.71 -22.34
C GLN A 468 -14.60 -9.27 -20.92
N ASN A 469 -13.58 -8.99 -20.12
CA ASN A 469 -13.53 -9.46 -18.74
C ASN A 469 -14.56 -8.75 -17.85
N PHE A 470 -14.87 -7.48 -18.13
CA PHE A 470 -15.79 -6.69 -17.32
C PHE A 470 -17.22 -6.70 -17.84
N ILE A 471 -17.46 -6.94 -19.14
CA ILE A 471 -18.82 -6.90 -19.70
C ILE A 471 -19.73 -7.99 -19.13
N ILE A 472 -19.19 -9.19 -18.87
CA ILE A 472 -19.94 -10.30 -18.30
C ILE A 472 -20.39 -9.94 -16.88
N ASP A 473 -19.47 -9.46 -16.05
CA ASP A 473 -19.75 -9.08 -14.67
C ASP A 473 -20.69 -7.86 -14.61
N ALA A 474 -20.50 -6.88 -15.49
CA ALA A 474 -21.39 -5.71 -15.62
C ALA A 474 -22.82 -6.12 -16.02
N PHE A 475 -22.96 -7.08 -16.94
CA PHE A 475 -24.27 -7.61 -17.32
C PHE A 475 -24.93 -8.35 -16.16
N MET A 476 -24.18 -9.19 -15.44
CA MET A 476 -24.64 -9.87 -14.22
C MET A 476 -25.17 -8.86 -13.18
N VAL A 477 -24.46 -7.74 -12.98
CA VAL A 477 -24.91 -6.65 -12.09
C VAL A 477 -26.21 -6.02 -12.56
N VAL A 478 -26.36 -5.69 -13.85
CA VAL A 478 -27.59 -5.06 -14.38
C VAL A 478 -28.79 -6.01 -14.26
N VAL A 479 -28.60 -7.28 -14.59
CA VAL A 479 -29.67 -8.28 -14.52
C VAL A 479 -30.09 -8.54 -13.07
N LEU A 480 -29.13 -8.69 -12.15
CA LEU A 480 -29.41 -8.86 -10.73
C LEU A 480 -30.07 -7.61 -10.13
N GLY A 481 -29.59 -6.43 -10.48
CA GLY A 481 -30.09 -5.15 -9.97
C GLY A 481 -31.51 -4.82 -10.42
N GLY A 482 -31.91 -5.28 -11.60
CA GLY A 482 -33.17 -4.93 -12.24
C GLY A 482 -32.95 -3.86 -13.30
N VAL A 483 -33.46 -4.16 -14.50
CA VAL A 483 -33.23 -3.38 -15.73
C VAL A 483 -33.70 -1.93 -15.56
N GLY A 484 -32.81 -0.98 -15.81
CA GLY A 484 -33.12 0.45 -15.77
C GLY A 484 -33.17 1.08 -14.37
N THR A 485 -32.77 0.36 -13.31
CA THR A 485 -32.71 0.92 -11.96
C THR A 485 -31.27 1.23 -11.52
N ILE A 486 -30.97 2.52 -11.29
CA ILE A 486 -29.65 2.94 -10.79
C ILE A 486 -29.41 2.38 -9.38
N ALA A 487 -30.42 2.45 -8.50
CA ALA A 487 -30.32 1.94 -7.13
C ALA A 487 -30.10 0.43 -7.09
N GLY A 488 -30.77 -0.33 -7.95
CA GLY A 488 -30.57 -1.77 -8.06
C GLY A 488 -29.19 -2.14 -8.57
N THR A 489 -28.67 -1.37 -9.54
CA THR A 489 -27.29 -1.54 -10.05
C THR A 489 -26.25 -1.34 -8.92
N VAL A 490 -26.44 -0.35 -8.03
CA VAL A 490 -25.55 -0.13 -6.88
C VAL A 490 -25.57 -1.32 -5.92
N VAL A 491 -26.77 -1.76 -5.51
CA VAL A 491 -26.90 -2.87 -4.55
C VAL A 491 -26.37 -4.18 -5.15
N ALA A 492 -26.66 -4.45 -6.42
CA ALA A 492 -26.16 -5.62 -7.12
C ALA A 492 -24.63 -5.60 -7.28
N ALA A 493 -24.03 -4.45 -7.61
CA ALA A 493 -22.59 -4.31 -7.72
C ALA A 493 -21.89 -4.54 -6.37
N LEU A 494 -22.45 -3.99 -5.28
CA LEU A 494 -21.95 -4.22 -3.91
C LEU A 494 -22.06 -5.69 -3.50
N GLY A 495 -23.21 -6.32 -3.76
CA GLY A 495 -23.43 -7.73 -3.45
C GLY A 495 -22.50 -8.65 -4.24
N ILE A 496 -22.50 -8.54 -5.57
CA ILE A 496 -21.64 -9.36 -6.45
C ILE A 496 -20.17 -9.10 -6.12
N GLY A 497 -19.78 -7.84 -5.94
CA GLY A 497 -18.39 -7.50 -5.68
C GLY A 497 -17.86 -8.08 -4.37
N GLN A 498 -18.66 -8.00 -3.29
CA GLN A 498 -18.28 -8.55 -2.00
C GLN A 498 -18.23 -10.08 -2.00
N ILE A 499 -19.20 -10.73 -2.66
CA ILE A 499 -19.22 -12.19 -2.73
C ILE A 499 -18.05 -12.72 -3.58
N ASN A 500 -17.71 -12.03 -4.67
CA ASN A 500 -16.60 -12.46 -5.52
C ASN A 500 -15.27 -12.46 -4.75
N VAL A 501 -14.98 -11.38 -4.01
CA VAL A 501 -13.76 -11.27 -3.19
C VAL A 501 -13.75 -12.26 -2.02
N LEU A 502 -14.91 -12.67 -1.51
CA LEU A 502 -15.01 -13.68 -0.44
C LEU A 502 -14.74 -15.11 -0.95
N ILE A 503 -15.24 -15.45 -2.15
CA ILE A 503 -15.15 -16.82 -2.70
C ILE A 503 -13.80 -17.07 -3.39
N GLU A 504 -13.24 -16.06 -4.08
CA GLU A 504 -12.04 -16.19 -4.91
C GLU A 504 -10.82 -16.76 -4.15
N PRO A 505 -10.49 -16.33 -2.92
CA PRO A 505 -9.38 -16.91 -2.16
C PRO A 505 -9.61 -18.36 -1.72
N LEU A 506 -10.87 -18.79 -1.57
CA LEU A 506 -11.22 -20.12 -1.05
C LEU A 506 -11.29 -21.20 -2.13
N TRP A 507 -11.82 -20.85 -3.31
CA TRP A 507 -12.11 -21.81 -4.38
C TRP A 507 -11.38 -21.51 -5.71
N GLY A 508 -10.65 -20.39 -5.76
CA GLY A 508 -9.99 -19.89 -6.96
C GLY A 508 -10.92 -19.05 -7.86
N ALA A 509 -10.32 -18.22 -8.72
CA ALA A 509 -11.01 -17.22 -9.53
C ALA A 509 -12.06 -17.81 -10.49
N VAL A 510 -11.75 -18.94 -11.14
CA VAL A 510 -12.67 -19.57 -12.11
C VAL A 510 -13.89 -20.16 -11.41
N ALA A 511 -13.69 -20.87 -10.30
CA ALA A 511 -14.78 -21.45 -9.52
C ALA A 511 -15.66 -20.36 -8.91
N ALA A 512 -15.07 -19.27 -8.41
CA ALA A 512 -15.81 -18.11 -7.90
C ALA A 512 -16.77 -17.54 -8.96
N LYS A 513 -16.30 -17.34 -10.20
CA LYS A 513 -17.16 -16.87 -11.30
C LYS A 513 -18.33 -17.81 -11.59
N VAL A 514 -18.09 -19.11 -11.63
CA VAL A 514 -19.15 -20.11 -11.86
C VAL A 514 -20.17 -20.11 -10.73
N ILE A 515 -19.71 -20.08 -9.47
CA ILE A 515 -20.58 -20.05 -8.29
C ILE A 515 -21.44 -18.77 -8.30
N VAL A 516 -20.84 -17.61 -8.55
CA VAL A 516 -21.57 -16.33 -8.64
C VAL A 516 -22.63 -16.39 -9.75
N LEU A 517 -22.28 -16.92 -10.93
CA LEU A 517 -23.24 -17.09 -12.02
C LEU A 517 -24.41 -18.01 -11.63
N LEU A 518 -24.14 -19.16 -11.01
CA LEU A 518 -25.17 -20.09 -10.54
C LEU A 518 -26.09 -19.45 -9.49
N MET A 519 -25.52 -18.68 -8.55
CA MET A 519 -26.31 -17.93 -7.57
C MET A 519 -27.21 -16.90 -8.22
N ILE A 520 -26.74 -16.18 -9.26
CA ILE A 520 -27.57 -15.22 -9.99
C ILE A 520 -28.69 -15.95 -10.74
N ILE A 521 -28.39 -17.07 -11.40
CA ILE A 521 -29.41 -17.89 -12.07
C ILE A 521 -30.48 -18.36 -11.07
N ALA A 522 -30.06 -18.89 -9.92
CA ALA A 522 -30.97 -19.32 -8.86
C ALA A 522 -31.80 -18.14 -8.31
N PHE A 523 -31.18 -16.98 -8.11
CA PHE A 523 -31.87 -15.76 -7.68
C PHE A 523 -32.91 -15.31 -8.70
N LEU A 524 -32.58 -15.30 -9.99
CA LEU A 524 -33.49 -14.90 -11.07
C LEU A 524 -34.65 -15.89 -11.24
N GLN A 525 -34.43 -17.18 -11.00
CA GLN A 525 -35.53 -18.16 -10.98
C GLN A 525 -36.54 -17.84 -9.87
N TRP A 526 -36.08 -17.31 -8.73
CA TRP A 526 -36.97 -16.91 -7.64
C TRP A 526 -37.55 -15.48 -7.79
N ARG A 527 -36.77 -14.57 -8.37
CA ARG A 527 -37.08 -13.14 -8.56
C ARG A 527 -36.71 -12.71 -9.99
N PRO A 528 -37.54 -13.02 -11.00
CA PRO A 528 -37.21 -12.78 -12.41
C PRO A 528 -37.13 -11.29 -12.78
N GLU A 529 -37.72 -10.40 -11.98
CA GLU A 529 -37.70 -8.96 -12.21
C GLU A 529 -36.45 -8.26 -11.64
N GLY A 530 -35.53 -9.00 -10.99
CA GLY A 530 -34.35 -8.46 -10.30
C GLY A 530 -34.64 -7.94 -8.89
N LEU A 531 -33.64 -7.32 -8.25
CA LEU A 531 -33.77 -6.76 -6.88
C LEU A 531 -34.79 -5.62 -6.81
N PHE A 532 -34.81 -4.75 -7.82
CA PHE A 532 -35.74 -3.62 -7.90
C PHE A 532 -36.46 -3.63 -9.24
N ALA A 533 -37.71 -4.07 -9.24
CA ALA A 533 -38.57 -4.02 -10.41
C ALA A 533 -39.05 -2.57 -10.64
N VAL A 534 -38.89 -2.05 -11.85
CA VAL A 534 -39.60 -0.85 -12.27
C VAL A 534 -41.08 -1.18 -12.33
N LYS A 535 -41.90 -0.53 -11.50
CA LYS A 535 -43.35 -0.70 -11.46
C LYS A 535 -43.95 -0.21 -12.79
N GLY A 536 -44.02 -1.11 -13.77
CA GLY A 536 -44.48 -0.81 -15.13
C GLY A 536 -45.03 -2.07 -15.82
N ARG A 537 -46.35 -2.25 -15.70
CA ARG A 537 -47.24 -3.22 -16.37
C ARG A 537 -46.91 -4.71 -16.18
N ARG A 538 -47.67 -5.36 -15.28
CA ARG A 538 -48.15 -6.74 -15.52
C ARG A 538 -48.69 -6.81 -16.94
N LYS A 539 -48.10 -7.66 -17.78
CA LYS A 539 -48.80 -8.18 -18.95
C LYS A 539 -49.81 -9.21 -18.51
#